data_AF-A0A7S4U965-F1
#
_entry.id   AF-A0A7S4U965-F1
#
_cell.length_a   1.000
_cell.length_b   1.000
_cell.length_c   1.000
_cell.angle_alpha   90.00
_cell.angle_beta   90.00
_cell.angle_gamma   90.00
#
_symmetry.space_group_name_H-M   'P 1'
#
loop_
_entity.id
_entity.type
_entity.pdbx_description
1 polymer ?
#
loop_
_entity_poly.entity_id
_entity_poly.type
_entity_poly.pdbx_seq_one_letter_code
_entity_poly.pdbx_strand_id
1 'polypeptide(L)'
;VNTAVEATTLISRVGGCQACCIPSCGELEMQDELIVSHLRPTDYIVVSVGGNDVALMPSLCTILALLLCVITPWFLLCSFHPGIFYLKRLFCNDVQSYINKLTKKTKPKKIGVCMIYFPQEQNTDSWANVALCCLCYCCAPGHLQYRIRVAYRLATTQIRIKGTEVVPILLADVLDGKDSKDYVERVEPSEIGGKKMAYHILTKMGLLDGEGEER
;
A
#
# COMPACT_ATOMS: atom_id res chain seq x y z
N VAL A 1 -5.13 20.49 -1.19
CA VAL A 1 -4.72 19.07 -1.15
C VAL A 1 -3.22 19.05 -1.32
N ASN A 2 -2.46 18.59 -0.32
CA ASN A 2 -1.01 18.44 -0.45
C ASN A 2 -0.75 16.97 -0.74
N THR A 3 -0.17 16.67 -1.90
CA THR A 3 0.18 15.32 -2.32
C THR A 3 1.68 15.26 -2.53
N ALA A 4 2.36 14.32 -1.88
CA ALA A 4 3.75 13.97 -2.18
C ALA A 4 3.75 12.59 -2.84
N VAL A 5 4.26 12.50 -4.07
CA VAL A 5 4.45 11.25 -4.80
C VAL A 5 5.95 11.03 -4.91
N GLU A 6 6.45 9.93 -4.36
CA GLU A 6 7.88 9.69 -4.26
C GLU A 6 8.25 8.23 -4.46
N ALA A 7 9.40 8.02 -5.11
CA ALA A 7 10.06 6.75 -5.26
C ALA A 7 10.92 6.42 -4.01
N THR A 8 10.32 6.51 -2.82
CA THR A 8 10.98 6.15 -1.53
C THR A 8 10.31 4.92 -0.91
N THR A 9 11.00 4.27 0.04
CA THR A 9 10.50 3.07 0.73
C THR A 9 9.98 3.40 2.13
N LEU A 10 9.02 2.63 2.61
CA LEU A 10 8.55 2.69 3.98
C LEU A 10 9.70 2.36 4.94
N ILE A 11 10.53 1.37 4.60
CA ILE A 11 11.69 0.95 5.39
C ILE A 11 12.65 2.11 5.67
N SER A 12 12.89 3.05 4.73
CA SER A 12 13.77 4.20 5.00
C SER A 12 13.21 5.11 6.11
N ARG A 13 11.87 5.23 6.19
CA ARG A 13 11.16 6.10 7.13
C ARG A 13 10.96 5.48 8.52
N VAL A 14 10.71 4.17 8.56
CA VAL A 14 10.48 3.47 9.84
C VAL A 14 11.78 2.96 10.46
N GLY A 15 12.77 2.62 9.63
CA GLY A 15 13.90 1.80 10.02
C GLY A 15 13.49 0.32 10.07
N GLY A 16 14.40 -0.59 9.72
CA GLY A 16 14.08 -2.02 9.67
C GLY A 16 14.72 -2.76 8.49
N CYS A 17 15.76 -3.53 8.78
CA CYS A 17 16.51 -4.52 7.97
C CYS A 17 16.85 -4.20 6.49
N GLN A 18 18.04 -3.64 6.29
CA GLN A 18 19.21 -4.47 5.90
C GLN A 18 20.11 -4.89 7.10
N ALA A 19 20.08 -4.19 8.26
CA ALA A 19 20.86 -4.59 9.45
C ALA A 19 20.29 -4.20 10.85
N CYS A 20 19.10 -3.61 10.94
CA CYS A 20 18.52 -3.19 12.23
C CYS A 20 17.10 -3.75 12.40
N CYS A 21 16.86 -4.50 13.48
CA CYS A 21 15.56 -5.13 13.77
C CYS A 21 14.62 -4.23 14.59
N ILE A 22 14.96 -2.96 14.82
CA ILE A 22 14.17 -2.03 15.63
C ILE A 22 13.31 -1.16 14.69
N PRO A 23 11.96 -1.29 14.69
CA PRO A 23 11.03 -0.61 13.76
C PRO A 23 10.89 0.91 13.95
N SER A 24 11.88 1.56 14.57
CA SER A 24 11.78 2.95 15.05
C SER A 24 13.05 3.76 14.87
N CYS A 25 14.11 3.21 14.26
CA CYS A 25 15.37 3.93 14.06
C CYS A 25 15.42 4.76 12.76
N GLY A 26 14.43 4.63 11.86
CA GLY A 26 14.35 5.48 10.67
C GLY A 26 13.85 6.89 10.99
N GLU A 27 14.17 7.84 10.13
CA GLU A 27 13.76 9.24 10.26
C GLU A 27 12.65 9.58 9.27
N LEU A 28 11.80 10.53 9.66
CA LEU A 28 10.85 11.11 8.73
C LEU A 28 11.60 11.98 7.72
N GLU A 29 11.18 11.92 6.47
CA GLU A 29 11.74 12.78 5.43
C GLU A 29 11.27 14.24 5.63
N MET A 30 11.88 15.20 4.93
CA MET A 30 11.58 16.63 5.11
C MET A 30 10.08 16.96 4.93
N GLN A 31 9.45 16.36 3.93
CA GLN A 31 8.03 16.50 3.61
C GLN A 31 7.12 15.88 4.68
N ASP A 32 7.55 14.78 5.32
CA ASP A 32 6.81 14.21 6.44
C ASP A 32 6.86 15.14 7.65
N GLU A 33 8.01 15.75 7.93
CA GLU A 33 8.13 16.73 9.02
C GLU A 33 7.35 18.02 8.74
N LEU A 34 7.18 18.42 7.47
CA LEU A 34 6.25 19.48 7.09
C LEU A 34 4.79 19.12 7.42
N ILE A 35 4.37 17.88 7.16
CA ILE A 35 3.04 17.39 7.54
C ILE A 35 2.91 17.40 9.07
N VAL A 36 3.88 16.82 9.80
CA VAL A 36 3.90 16.79 11.28
C VAL A 36 3.73 18.19 11.88
N SER A 37 4.39 19.20 11.30
CA SER A 37 4.40 20.57 11.83
C SER A 37 3.12 21.36 11.54
N HIS A 38 2.38 21.01 10.48
CA HIS A 38 1.21 21.75 10.04
C HIS A 38 -0.12 21.00 10.17
N LEU A 39 -0.09 19.73 10.61
CA LEU A 39 -1.28 18.91 10.77
C LEU A 39 -2.21 19.46 11.86
N ARG A 40 -3.50 19.58 11.53
CA ARG A 40 -4.57 20.05 12.44
C ARG A 40 -5.55 18.92 12.78
N PRO A 41 -6.27 19.02 13.92
CA PRO A 41 -7.22 17.99 14.33
C PRO A 41 -8.38 17.75 13.35
N THR A 42 -8.72 18.75 12.53
CA THR A 42 -9.80 18.65 11.52
C THR A 42 -9.35 18.04 10.20
N ASP A 43 -8.05 17.85 10.01
CA ASP A 43 -7.51 17.38 8.74
C ASP A 43 -7.75 15.88 8.56
N TYR A 44 -7.70 15.44 7.30
CA TYR A 44 -7.74 14.05 6.87
C TYR A 44 -6.39 13.69 6.26
N ILE A 45 -5.87 12.50 6.56
CA ILE A 45 -4.64 11.99 5.94
C ILE A 45 -4.97 10.77 5.11
N VAL A 46 -4.38 10.66 3.93
CA VAL A 46 -4.37 9.43 3.12
C VAL A 46 -2.94 8.95 3.03
N VAL A 47 -2.70 7.69 3.38
CA VAL A 47 -1.38 7.06 3.41
C VAL A 47 -1.36 5.92 2.41
N SER A 48 -0.49 6.01 1.40
CA SER A 48 -0.24 4.97 0.42
C SER A 48 1.27 4.74 0.33
N VAL A 49 1.76 3.78 1.10
CA VAL A 49 3.19 3.46 1.26
C VAL A 49 3.40 1.95 1.28
N GLY A 50 4.63 1.48 1.09
CA GLY A 50 4.97 0.05 1.09
C GLY A 50 4.94 -0.62 -0.28
N GLY A 51 4.33 0.02 -1.30
CA GLY A 51 4.34 -0.50 -2.68
C GLY A 51 5.76 -0.56 -3.25
N ASN A 52 6.55 0.50 -3.05
CA ASN A 52 7.94 0.56 -3.50
C ASN A 52 8.84 -0.45 -2.78
N ASP A 53 8.57 -0.75 -1.50
CA ASP A 53 9.27 -1.78 -0.72
C ASP A 53 9.06 -3.18 -1.29
N VAL A 54 8.01 -3.39 -2.09
CA VAL A 54 7.71 -4.66 -2.77
C VAL A 54 8.22 -4.65 -4.21
N ALA A 55 8.02 -3.56 -4.94
CA ALA A 55 8.21 -3.51 -6.39
C ALA A 55 9.52 -2.84 -6.83
N LEU A 56 9.90 -1.72 -6.23
CA LEU A 56 10.98 -0.87 -6.72
C LEU A 56 12.32 -1.16 -6.04
N MET A 57 12.32 -1.28 -4.71
CA MET A 57 13.52 -1.55 -3.92
C MET A 57 13.25 -2.59 -2.83
N PRO A 58 12.99 -3.85 -3.21
CA PRO A 58 12.71 -4.90 -2.26
C PRO A 58 13.96 -5.31 -1.48
N SER A 59 13.82 -5.43 -0.17
CA SER A 59 14.85 -6.03 0.67
C SER A 59 14.99 -7.54 0.38
N LEU A 60 16.12 -8.15 0.75
CA LEU A 60 16.28 -9.62 0.68
C LEU A 60 15.17 -10.33 1.46
N CYS A 61 14.78 -9.82 2.62
CA CYS A 61 13.66 -10.37 3.39
C CYS A 61 12.33 -10.26 2.62
N THR A 62 12.11 -9.15 1.91
CA THR A 62 10.92 -8.96 1.06
C THR A 62 10.92 -9.99 -0.06
N ILE A 63 12.02 -10.14 -0.79
CA ILE A 63 12.15 -11.10 -1.88
C ILE A 63 11.84 -12.52 -1.39
N LEU A 64 12.47 -12.93 -0.28
CA LEU A 64 12.23 -14.24 0.32
C LEU A 64 10.76 -14.41 0.74
N ALA A 65 10.19 -13.44 1.44
CA ALA A 65 8.79 -13.50 1.88
C ALA A 65 7.80 -13.60 0.70
N LEU A 66 8.04 -12.83 -0.38
CA LEU A 66 7.24 -12.88 -1.60
C LEU A 66 7.38 -14.24 -2.28
N LEU A 67 8.61 -14.76 -2.41
CA LEU A 67 8.84 -16.08 -3.00
C LEU A 67 8.12 -17.17 -2.21
N LEU A 68 8.25 -17.18 -0.87
CA LEU A 68 7.50 -18.10 0.00
C LEU A 68 5.99 -17.96 -0.24
N CYS A 69 5.47 -16.75 -0.31
CA CYS A 69 4.06 -16.54 -0.62
C CYS A 69 3.69 -17.12 -1.99
N VAL A 70 4.51 -16.92 -3.03
CA VAL A 70 4.23 -17.36 -4.41
C VAL A 70 4.21 -18.89 -4.52
N ILE A 71 5.16 -19.59 -3.91
CA ILE A 71 5.23 -21.06 -4.00
C ILE A 71 4.22 -21.77 -3.09
N THR A 72 3.73 -21.10 -2.04
CA THR A 72 2.74 -21.67 -1.12
C THR A 72 1.35 -21.71 -1.75
N PRO A 73 0.66 -22.88 -1.72
CA PRO A 73 -0.74 -22.99 -2.13
C PRO A 73 -1.66 -22.01 -1.39
N TRP A 74 -2.63 -21.43 -2.10
CA TRP A 74 -3.47 -20.34 -1.59
C TRP A 74 -4.22 -20.65 -0.29
N PHE A 75 -4.61 -21.92 -0.07
CA PHE A 75 -5.30 -22.37 1.15
C PHE A 75 -4.38 -22.46 2.38
N LEU A 76 -3.06 -22.45 2.20
CA LEU A 76 -2.07 -22.43 3.29
C LEU A 76 -1.58 -21.01 3.64
N LEU A 77 -2.02 -19.99 2.90
CA LEU A 77 -1.69 -18.58 3.18
C LEU A 77 -2.55 -18.04 4.34
N CYS A 78 -2.25 -18.50 5.55
CA CYS A 78 -2.87 -18.05 6.80
C CYS A 78 -1.98 -17.05 7.56
N SER A 79 -2.49 -16.48 8.66
CA SER A 79 -1.79 -15.47 9.47
C SER A 79 -0.43 -15.92 10.04
N PHE A 80 -0.20 -17.22 10.16
CA PHE A 80 1.04 -17.79 10.70
C PHE A 80 2.05 -18.16 9.61
N HIS A 81 1.68 -18.09 8.33
CA HIS A 81 2.60 -18.36 7.24
C HIS A 81 3.75 -17.34 7.26
N PRO A 82 5.04 -17.74 7.21
CA PRO A 82 6.16 -16.82 7.38
C PRO A 82 6.17 -15.63 6.40
N GLY A 83 5.79 -15.88 5.14
CA GLY A 83 5.66 -14.80 4.15
C GLY A 83 4.51 -13.84 4.49
N ILE A 84 3.39 -14.35 5.02
CA ILE A 84 2.27 -13.50 5.47
C ILE A 84 2.63 -12.75 6.74
N PHE A 85 3.38 -13.36 7.65
CA PHE A 85 3.90 -12.71 8.84
C PHE A 85 4.80 -11.51 8.48
N TYR A 86 5.68 -11.68 7.48
CA TYR A 86 6.47 -10.58 6.95
C TYR A 86 5.60 -9.47 6.34
N LEU A 87 4.63 -9.83 5.48
CA LEU A 87 3.71 -8.86 4.90
C LEU A 87 2.86 -8.14 5.97
N LYS A 88 2.50 -8.83 7.04
CA LYS A 88 1.84 -8.23 8.20
C LYS A 88 2.76 -7.26 8.93
N ARG A 89 4.04 -7.58 9.10
CA ARG A 89 5.02 -6.62 9.63
C ARG A 89 5.06 -5.37 8.76
N LEU A 90 5.27 -5.52 7.46
CA LEU A 90 5.41 -4.40 6.52
C LEU A 90 4.12 -3.56 6.42
N PHE A 91 3.00 -4.19 6.06
CA PHE A 91 1.75 -3.48 5.75
C PHE A 91 0.84 -3.23 6.96
N CYS A 92 1.23 -3.65 8.16
CA CYS A 92 0.52 -3.29 9.39
C CYS A 92 1.47 -2.59 10.37
N ASN A 93 2.48 -3.29 10.89
CA ASN A 93 3.30 -2.75 11.98
C ASN A 93 4.15 -1.56 11.53
N ASP A 94 4.80 -1.67 10.37
CA ASP A 94 5.70 -0.64 9.87
C ASP A 94 4.87 0.57 9.40
N VAL A 95 3.77 0.36 8.68
CA VAL A 95 2.83 1.44 8.32
C VAL A 95 2.27 2.13 9.57
N GLN A 96 1.89 1.38 10.60
CA GLN A 96 1.39 1.95 11.86
C GLN A 96 2.48 2.74 12.59
N SER A 97 3.74 2.26 12.59
CA SER A 97 4.89 2.98 13.14
C SER A 97 5.07 4.33 12.43
N TYR A 98 5.07 4.32 11.09
CA TYR A 98 5.17 5.52 10.27
C TYR A 98 4.04 6.52 10.59
N ILE A 99 2.78 6.07 10.61
CA ILE A 99 1.64 6.94 10.91
C ILE A 99 1.71 7.50 12.33
N ASN A 100 2.18 6.72 13.30
CA ASN A 100 2.38 7.22 14.67
C ASN A 100 3.45 8.32 14.73
N LYS A 101 4.54 8.19 13.97
CA LYS A 101 5.56 9.26 13.83
C LYS A 101 4.95 10.51 13.16
N LEU A 102 4.23 10.33 12.06
CA LEU A 102 3.60 11.40 11.28
C LEU A 102 2.56 12.18 12.12
N THR A 103 1.84 11.47 12.99
CA THR A 103 0.79 12.03 13.85
C THR A 103 1.25 12.21 15.30
N LYS A 104 2.56 12.35 15.55
CA LYS A 104 3.12 12.45 16.90
C LYS A 104 2.63 13.69 17.65
N LYS A 105 2.50 14.83 16.94
CA LYS A 105 2.07 16.12 17.52
C LYS A 105 0.55 16.29 17.53
N THR A 106 -0.11 15.96 16.43
CA THR A 106 -1.55 16.17 16.25
C THR A 106 -2.20 14.88 15.75
N LYS A 107 -3.36 14.54 16.31
CA LYS A 107 -4.22 13.46 15.82
C LYS A 107 -5.22 14.03 14.81
N PRO A 108 -5.20 13.59 13.54
CA PRO A 108 -6.16 14.07 12.55
C PRO A 108 -7.53 13.45 12.80
N LYS A 109 -8.55 13.98 12.12
CA LYS A 109 -9.94 13.51 12.25
C LYS A 109 -10.07 12.06 11.78
N LYS A 110 -9.41 11.73 10.66
CA LYS A 110 -9.50 10.41 10.03
C LYS A 110 -8.25 10.13 9.20
N ILE A 111 -7.84 8.86 9.14
CA ILE A 111 -6.68 8.39 8.35
C ILE A 111 -7.14 7.27 7.42
N GLY A 112 -7.02 7.48 6.11
CA GLY A 112 -7.19 6.45 5.10
C GLY A 112 -5.87 5.74 4.85
N VAL A 113 -5.84 4.41 4.94
CA VAL A 113 -4.62 3.62 4.65
C VAL A 113 -4.87 2.73 3.45
N CYS A 114 -4.12 2.98 2.38
CA CYS A 114 -4.29 2.30 1.11
C CYS A 114 -3.43 1.03 1.04
N MET A 115 -4.05 -0.07 0.63
CA MET A 115 -3.36 -1.22 0.04
C MET A 115 -3.35 -1.07 -1.50
N ILE A 116 -2.27 -1.53 -2.12
CA ILE A 116 -2.02 -1.42 -3.55
C ILE A 116 -3.13 -2.05 -4.40
N TYR A 117 -3.29 -1.52 -5.62
CA TYR A 117 -4.18 -2.03 -6.66
C TYR A 117 -3.55 -3.22 -7.40
N PHE A 118 -4.29 -3.81 -8.34
CA PHE A 118 -3.76 -4.86 -9.22
C PHE A 118 -3.07 -4.24 -10.42
N PRO A 119 -1.83 -4.66 -10.78
CA PRO A 119 -1.23 -4.29 -12.05
C PRO A 119 -2.10 -4.74 -13.23
N GLN A 120 -1.96 -4.11 -14.38
CA GLN A 120 -2.65 -4.53 -15.59
C GLN A 120 -2.27 -5.97 -15.98
N GLU A 121 -3.28 -6.79 -16.26
CA GLU A 121 -3.11 -8.20 -16.59
C GLU A 121 -2.50 -8.39 -17.97
N GLN A 122 -2.87 -7.52 -18.92
CA GLN A 122 -2.31 -7.54 -20.27
C GLN A 122 -0.80 -7.35 -20.21
N ASN A 123 -0.08 -8.26 -20.88
CA ASN A 123 1.37 -8.28 -20.88
C ASN A 123 1.91 -7.26 -21.90
N THR A 124 1.86 -5.99 -21.55
CA THR A 124 2.46 -4.87 -22.29
C THR A 124 3.86 -4.57 -21.75
N ASP A 125 4.61 -3.72 -22.46
CA ASP A 125 5.89 -3.22 -21.95
C ASP A 125 5.71 -2.46 -20.63
N SER A 126 6.62 -2.72 -19.70
CA SER A 126 6.63 -2.17 -18.35
C SER A 126 8.01 -2.34 -17.74
N TRP A 127 8.46 -1.33 -16.98
CA TRP A 127 9.68 -1.44 -16.18
C TRP A 127 9.61 -2.55 -15.12
N ALA A 128 8.40 -2.94 -14.70
CA ALA A 128 8.17 -3.96 -13.69
C ALA A 128 8.04 -5.39 -14.26
N ASN A 129 8.16 -5.58 -15.58
CA ASN A 129 7.88 -6.87 -16.22
C ASN A 129 8.72 -8.03 -15.67
N VAL A 130 9.99 -7.81 -15.36
CA VAL A 130 10.85 -8.86 -14.76
C VAL A 130 10.29 -9.30 -13.41
N ALA A 131 9.97 -8.35 -12.53
CA ALA A 131 9.40 -8.64 -11.22
C ALA A 131 8.03 -9.34 -11.33
N LEU A 132 7.15 -8.85 -12.22
CA LEU A 132 5.84 -9.43 -12.46
C LEU A 132 5.92 -10.85 -13.03
N CYS A 133 6.87 -11.13 -13.93
CA CYS A 133 7.16 -12.48 -14.41
C CYS A 133 7.60 -13.41 -13.27
N CYS A 134 8.51 -12.96 -12.40
CA CYS A 134 8.96 -13.75 -11.24
C CYS A 134 7.82 -14.07 -10.26
N LEU A 135 6.78 -13.23 -10.20
CA LEU A 135 5.58 -13.44 -9.39
C LEU A 135 4.48 -14.23 -10.14
N CYS A 136 4.80 -14.80 -11.31
CA CYS A 136 3.88 -15.50 -12.20
C CYS A 136 2.69 -14.65 -12.68
N TYR A 137 2.80 -13.32 -12.62
CA TYR A 137 1.68 -12.43 -12.93
C TYR A 137 1.29 -12.44 -14.42
N CYS A 138 2.26 -12.64 -15.31
CA CYS A 138 2.02 -12.69 -16.76
C CYS A 138 1.22 -13.92 -17.21
N CYS A 139 1.24 -14.99 -16.43
CA CYS A 139 0.57 -16.26 -16.78
C CYS A 139 -0.66 -16.54 -15.92
N ALA A 140 -0.65 -16.10 -14.66
CA ALA A 140 -1.69 -16.38 -13.68
C ALA A 140 -1.89 -15.19 -12.73
N PRO A 141 -2.41 -14.04 -13.22
CA PRO A 141 -2.50 -12.80 -12.44
C PRO A 141 -3.27 -12.96 -11.12
N GLY A 142 -4.30 -13.82 -11.13
CA GLY A 142 -5.10 -14.14 -9.95
C GLY A 142 -4.29 -14.59 -8.72
N HIS A 143 -3.09 -15.14 -8.91
CA HIS A 143 -2.20 -15.52 -7.82
C HIS A 143 -1.71 -14.30 -7.02
N LEU A 144 -1.19 -13.27 -7.70
CA LEU A 144 -0.72 -12.07 -7.03
C LEU A 144 -1.90 -11.26 -6.47
N GLN A 145 -2.99 -11.15 -7.24
CA GLN A 145 -4.21 -10.47 -6.82
C GLN A 145 -4.77 -11.06 -5.52
N TYR A 146 -4.83 -12.40 -5.41
CA TYR A 146 -5.23 -13.07 -4.18
C TYR A 146 -4.31 -12.71 -3.01
N ARG A 147 -2.99 -12.69 -3.21
CA ARG A 147 -2.01 -12.36 -2.17
C ARG A 147 -2.13 -10.92 -1.69
N ILE A 148 -2.39 -9.97 -2.59
CA ILE A 148 -2.70 -8.58 -2.24
C ILE A 148 -3.96 -8.51 -1.37
N ARG A 149 -5.02 -9.24 -1.73
CA ARG A 149 -6.25 -9.31 -0.91
C ARG A 149 -6.00 -9.95 0.46
N VAL A 150 -5.16 -10.98 0.54
CA VAL A 150 -4.76 -11.60 1.82
C VAL A 150 -3.96 -10.61 2.67
N ALA A 151 -2.99 -9.89 2.09
CA ALA A 151 -2.24 -8.86 2.79
C ALA A 151 -3.15 -7.74 3.32
N TYR A 152 -4.09 -7.26 2.50
CA TYR A 152 -5.11 -6.30 2.94
C TYR A 152 -5.89 -6.81 4.16
N ARG A 153 -6.46 -8.01 4.06
CA ARG A 153 -7.31 -8.61 5.09
C ARG A 153 -6.55 -8.90 6.39
N LEU A 154 -5.31 -9.39 6.30
CA LEU A 154 -4.55 -9.83 7.48
C LEU A 154 -3.59 -8.77 8.04
N ALA A 155 -3.31 -7.71 7.29
CA ALA A 155 -2.41 -6.63 7.68
C ALA A 155 -3.12 -5.26 7.69
N THR A 156 -3.42 -4.68 6.53
CA THR A 156 -3.88 -3.28 6.45
C THR A 156 -5.15 -3.00 7.26
N THR A 157 -6.13 -3.91 7.22
CA THR A 157 -7.36 -3.77 8.02
C THR A 157 -7.15 -3.89 9.53
N GLN A 158 -5.98 -4.33 9.96
CA GLN A 158 -5.61 -4.50 11.37
C GLN A 158 -4.91 -3.27 11.96
N ILE A 159 -4.55 -2.27 11.15
CA ILE A 159 -3.90 -1.05 11.62
C ILE A 159 -4.82 -0.29 12.57
N ARG A 160 -4.28 0.14 13.71
CA ARG A 160 -4.99 0.96 14.70
C ARG A 160 -4.11 2.11 15.15
N ILE A 161 -4.67 3.32 15.15
CA ILE A 161 -4.01 4.53 15.65
C ILE A 161 -4.84 5.07 16.82
N LYS A 162 -4.23 5.19 17.99
CA LYS A 162 -4.93 5.68 19.18
C LYS A 162 -5.39 7.13 18.96
N GLY A 163 -6.67 7.38 19.18
CA GLY A 163 -7.27 8.72 19.09
C GLY A 163 -7.69 9.16 17.69
N THR A 164 -7.60 8.30 16.68
CA THR A 164 -8.01 8.62 15.30
C THR A 164 -8.68 7.41 14.64
N GLU A 165 -9.75 7.65 13.89
CA GLU A 165 -10.38 6.62 13.05
C GLU A 165 -9.46 6.26 11.87
N VAL A 166 -9.23 4.95 11.68
CA VAL A 166 -8.46 4.42 10.55
C VAL A 166 -9.42 3.73 9.58
N VAL A 167 -9.42 4.16 8.33
CA VAL A 167 -10.19 3.56 7.24
C VAL A 167 -9.24 2.79 6.32
N PRO A 168 -9.27 1.45 6.34
CA PRO A 168 -8.52 0.66 5.36
C PRO A 168 -9.18 0.79 3.98
N ILE A 169 -8.36 1.01 2.95
CA ILE A 169 -8.82 1.23 1.57
C ILE A 169 -8.06 0.25 0.66
N LEU A 170 -8.80 -0.57 -0.11
CA LEU A 170 -8.20 -1.47 -1.09
C LEU A 170 -8.34 -0.84 -2.48
N LEU A 171 -7.25 -0.32 -3.04
CA LEU A 171 -7.29 0.33 -4.35
C LEU A 171 -7.63 -0.65 -5.49
N ALA A 172 -7.43 -1.95 -5.26
CA ALA A 172 -7.82 -3.00 -6.19
C ALA A 172 -9.34 -3.17 -6.36
N ASP A 173 -10.16 -2.50 -5.55
CA ASP A 173 -11.61 -2.47 -5.74
C ASP A 173 -12.03 -1.58 -6.92
N VAL A 174 -11.16 -0.68 -7.39
CA VAL A 174 -11.41 0.19 -8.55
C VAL A 174 -10.38 0.06 -9.67
N LEU A 175 -9.16 -0.40 -9.37
CA LEU A 175 -8.12 -0.74 -10.34
C LEU A 175 -7.87 -2.25 -10.27
N ASP A 176 -8.67 -3.02 -11.00
CA ASP A 176 -8.72 -4.48 -10.93
C ASP A 176 -7.80 -5.20 -11.94
N GLY A 177 -7.01 -4.45 -12.71
CA GLY A 177 -6.05 -4.96 -13.68
C GLY A 177 -6.62 -5.22 -15.07
N LYS A 178 -7.93 -5.04 -15.30
CA LYS A 178 -8.57 -5.45 -16.55
C LYS A 178 -8.71 -4.34 -17.58
N ASP A 179 -9.00 -3.12 -17.15
CA ASP A 179 -9.12 -1.98 -18.06
C ASP A 179 -7.74 -1.36 -18.31
N SER A 180 -7.18 -1.61 -19.49
CA SER A 180 -5.89 -1.05 -19.90
C SER A 180 -5.83 0.48 -19.84
N LYS A 181 -6.97 1.18 -19.94
CA LYS A 181 -6.99 2.65 -19.89
C LYS A 181 -6.69 3.19 -18.50
N ASP A 182 -6.78 2.37 -17.46
CA ASP A 182 -6.48 2.78 -16.09
C ASP A 182 -4.98 2.80 -15.79
N TYR A 183 -4.13 2.33 -16.72
CA TYR A 183 -2.72 2.10 -16.48
C TYR A 183 -1.81 2.78 -17.50
N VAL A 184 -0.61 3.12 -17.03
CA VAL A 184 0.58 3.47 -17.80
C VAL A 184 1.65 2.46 -17.41
N GLU A 185 2.31 1.90 -18.42
CA GLU A 185 3.38 0.90 -18.22
C GLU A 185 2.99 -0.22 -17.24
N ARG A 186 1.72 -0.67 -17.30
CA ARG A 186 1.15 -1.80 -16.56
C ARG A 186 1.03 -1.63 -15.04
N VAL A 187 1.84 -0.79 -14.40
CA VAL A 187 1.91 -0.66 -12.94
C VAL A 187 1.60 0.73 -12.43
N GLU A 188 1.69 1.76 -13.26
CA GLU A 188 1.40 3.13 -12.88
C GLU A 188 -0.06 3.46 -13.23
N PRO A 189 -0.80 4.20 -12.40
CA PRO A 189 -2.14 4.60 -12.75
C PRO A 189 -2.07 5.69 -13.84
N SER A 190 -2.90 5.56 -14.87
CA SER A 190 -3.13 6.65 -15.83
C SER A 190 -3.88 7.81 -15.16
N GLU A 191 -4.13 8.90 -15.88
CA GLU A 191 -5.01 9.96 -15.39
C GLU A 191 -6.42 9.43 -15.04
N ILE A 192 -6.94 8.49 -15.85
CA ILE A 192 -8.26 7.87 -15.64
C ILE A 192 -8.21 6.98 -14.40
N GLY A 193 -7.19 6.12 -14.28
CA GLY A 193 -6.99 5.28 -13.10
C GLY A 193 -6.83 6.11 -11.82
N GLY A 194 -6.05 7.20 -11.89
CA GLY A 194 -5.86 8.14 -10.79
C GLY A 194 -7.17 8.80 -10.36
N LYS A 195 -8.04 9.19 -11.30
CA LYS A 195 -9.39 9.72 -10.99
C LYS A 195 -10.27 8.67 -10.29
N LYS A 196 -10.29 7.43 -10.78
CA LYS A 196 -11.02 6.31 -10.13
C LYS A 196 -10.53 6.08 -8.71
N MET A 197 -9.21 6.04 -8.51
CA MET A 197 -8.60 5.91 -7.17
C MET A 197 -8.99 7.07 -6.25
N ALA A 198 -8.87 8.31 -6.73
CA ALA A 198 -9.21 9.49 -5.95
C ALA A 198 -10.68 9.49 -5.52
N TYR A 199 -11.59 9.22 -6.45
CA TYR A 199 -13.02 9.10 -6.15
C TYR A 199 -13.27 8.01 -5.09
N HIS A 200 -12.70 6.82 -5.28
CA HIS A 200 -12.83 5.73 -4.31
C HIS A 200 -12.33 6.09 -2.91
N ILE A 201 -11.16 6.73 -2.82
CA ILE A 201 -10.59 7.19 -1.54
C ILE A 201 -11.53 8.20 -0.87
N LEU A 202 -11.99 9.22 -1.61
CA LEU A 202 -12.86 10.26 -1.06
C LEU A 202 -14.20 9.69 -0.58
N THR A 203 -14.80 8.77 -1.35
CA THR A 203 -16.02 8.07 -0.95
C THR A 203 -15.81 7.21 0.31
N LYS A 204 -14.73 6.41 0.37
CA LYS A 204 -14.40 5.62 1.57
C LYS A 204 -14.13 6.49 2.80
N MET A 205 -13.61 7.69 2.59
CA MET A 205 -13.34 8.66 3.65
C MET A 205 -14.59 9.46 4.09
N GLY A 206 -15.74 9.25 3.41
CA GLY A 206 -17.00 9.94 3.69
C GLY A 206 -16.97 11.41 3.28
N LEU A 207 -16.21 11.74 2.24
CA LEU A 207 -16.07 13.11 1.71
C LEU A 207 -16.88 13.32 0.43
N LEU A 208 -17.42 12.25 -0.16
CA LEU A 208 -18.35 12.27 -1.28
C LEU A 208 -19.52 11.36 -0.94
N ASP A 209 -20.72 11.75 -1.35
CA ASP A 209 -21.90 10.90 -1.28
C ASP A 209 -21.77 9.78 -2.32
N GLY A 210 -22.15 8.56 -1.95
CA GLY A 210 -21.99 7.35 -2.76
C GLY A 210 -22.88 7.28 -4.02
N GLU A 211 -23.44 8.40 -4.47
CA GLU A 211 -24.40 8.52 -5.58
C GLU A 211 -23.81 9.20 -6.83
N GLY A 212 -22.48 9.16 -6.99
CA GLY A 212 -21.78 9.83 -8.11
C GLY A 212 -21.28 8.90 -9.22
N GLU A 213 -21.84 7.69 -9.38
CA GLU A 213 -21.57 6.81 -10.52
C GLU A 213 -22.65 7.01 -11.60
N GLU A 214 -22.60 8.14 -12.31
CA GLU A 214 -23.24 8.22 -13.64
C GLU A 214 -22.33 7.49 -14.65
N ARG A 215 -22.80 6.30 -15.04
CA ARG A 215 -22.73 5.64 -16.38
C ARG A 215 -21.45 5.75 -17.20
#